data_AF-A0A485KHU5-F1
#
_entry.id   AF-A0A485KHU5-F1
#
_cell.length_a   1.000
_cell.length_b   1.000
_cell.length_c   1.000
_cell.angle_alpha   90.00
_cell.angle_beta   90.00
_cell.angle_gamma   90.00
#
_symmetry.space_group_name_H-M   'P 1'
#
loop_
_entity.id
_entity.type
_entity.pdbx_description
1 polymer ?
#
loop_
_entity_poly.entity_id
_entity_poly.type
_entity_poly.pdbx_seq_one_letter_code
_entity_poly.pdbx_strand_id
1 'polypeptide(L)'
;MLDEKRGSNLMVIADEDFETLTVRQVGSIIAPERGFSSFKFVPGTQDSVIVALKSMESEELQAQAAYVTVFTVDGTILMPETPLPGAYKYEGVAFMHDY
;
A
#
# COMPACT_ATOMS: atom_id res chain seq x y z
N MET A 1 11.83 0.35 17.38
CA MET A 1 13.14 -0.09 16.84
C MET A 1 13.10 -1.23 15.80
N LEU A 2 12.94 -2.53 16.10
CA LEU A 2 12.97 -3.53 14.99
C LEU A 2 11.74 -3.45 14.05
N ASP A 3 10.59 -3.04 14.58
CA ASP A 3 9.33 -3.05 13.84
C ASP A 3 9.28 -2.00 12.72
N GLU A 4 9.97 -0.87 12.91
CA GLU A 4 10.12 0.19 11.90
C GLU A 4 10.74 -0.32 10.60
N LYS A 5 11.39 -1.49 10.57
CA LYS A 5 12.01 -2.09 9.37
C LYS A 5 11.25 -3.35 8.88
N ARG A 6 9.96 -3.50 9.24
CA ARG A 6 9.11 -4.64 8.88
C ARG A 6 8.02 -4.31 7.86
N GLY A 7 8.25 -3.31 7.01
CA GLY A 7 7.43 -3.04 5.85
C GLY A 7 7.26 -4.29 4.96
N SER A 8 6.03 -4.53 4.52
CA SER A 8 5.65 -5.73 3.77
C SER A 8 5.25 -5.39 2.34
N ASN A 9 5.39 -6.36 1.44
CA ASN A 9 4.85 -6.32 0.08
C ASN A 9 3.80 -7.42 -0.16
N LEU A 10 3.23 -7.98 0.91
CA LEU A 10 2.23 -9.05 0.81
C LEU A 10 0.82 -8.51 0.67
N MET A 11 0.09 -9.05 -0.31
CA MET A 11 -1.36 -8.93 -0.44
C MET A 11 -1.97 -10.29 -0.11
N VAL A 12 -2.86 -10.31 0.88
CA VAL A 12 -3.58 -11.51 1.30
C VAL A 12 -5.02 -11.39 0.81
N ILE A 13 -5.43 -12.34 -0.02
CA ILE A 13 -6.79 -12.45 -0.56
C ILE A 13 -7.41 -13.67 0.11
N ALA A 14 -8.56 -13.47 0.75
CA ALA A 14 -9.31 -14.51 1.44
C ALA A 14 -10.71 -14.61 0.84
N ASP A 15 -11.26 -15.83 0.84
CA ASP A 15 -12.71 -15.99 0.73
C ASP A 15 -13.42 -15.54 2.02
N GLU A 16 -14.74 -15.42 1.96
CA GLU A 16 -15.57 -14.87 3.05
C GLU A 16 -15.43 -15.69 4.36
N ASP A 17 -15.22 -16.99 4.23
CA ASP A 17 -15.08 -17.93 5.34
C ASP A 17 -13.62 -18.16 5.78
N PHE A 18 -12.64 -17.52 5.12
CA PHE A 18 -11.20 -17.66 5.35
C PHE A 18 -10.67 -19.10 5.20
N GLU A 19 -11.38 -19.96 4.48
CA GLU A 19 -10.93 -21.33 4.17
C GLU A 19 -9.87 -21.32 3.06
N THR A 20 -9.95 -20.37 2.14
CA THR A 20 -9.02 -20.21 1.02
C THR A 20 -8.24 -18.91 1.14
N LEU A 21 -6.92 -19.03 1.31
CA LEU A 21 -6.00 -17.90 1.33
C LEU A 21 -5.08 -17.92 0.12
N THR A 22 -5.07 -16.83 -0.63
CA THR A 22 -4.08 -16.57 -1.69
C THR A 22 -3.18 -15.43 -1.26
N VAL A 23 -1.89 -15.71 -1.12
CA VAL A 23 -0.87 -14.68 -0.82
C VAL A 23 -0.12 -14.32 -2.08
N ARG A 24 -0.07 -13.02 -2.38
CA ARG A 24 0.63 -12.46 -3.54
C ARG A 24 1.64 -11.43 -3.09
N GLN A 25 2.72 -11.26 -3.86
CA GLN A 25 3.67 -10.16 -3.67
C GLN A 25 3.34 -9.02 -4.62
N VAL A 26 3.36 -7.79 -4.11
CA VAL A 26 3.09 -6.57 -4.87
C VAL A 26 4.38 -5.76 -4.97
N GLY A 27 5.02 -5.83 -6.14
CA GLY A 27 6.34 -5.22 -6.34
C GLY A 27 7.42 -5.77 -5.40
N SER A 28 8.52 -5.02 -5.26
CA SER A 28 9.64 -5.37 -4.38
C SER A 28 9.69 -4.47 -3.14
N ILE A 29 10.30 -4.98 -2.06
CA ILE A 29 10.63 -4.18 -0.88
C ILE A 29 11.85 -3.33 -1.23
N ILE A 30 11.62 -2.06 -1.56
CA ILE A 30 12.68 -1.09 -1.87
C ILE A 30 13.17 -0.31 -0.65
N ALA A 31 12.36 -0.26 0.41
CA ALA A 31 12.69 0.35 1.69
C ALA A 31 11.93 -0.41 2.79
N PRO A 32 12.62 -1.04 3.75
CA PRO A 32 11.98 -1.84 4.80
C PRO A 32 11.14 -0.99 5.76
N GLU A 33 11.30 0.33 5.77
CA GLU A 33 10.56 1.24 6.63
C GLU A 33 9.18 1.65 6.11
N ARG A 34 8.83 1.21 4.90
CA ARG A 34 7.59 1.62 4.23
C ARG A 34 6.55 0.51 4.31
N GLY A 35 5.51 0.73 5.11
CA GLY A 35 4.39 -0.19 5.28
C GLY A 35 3.12 0.34 4.61
N PHE A 36 2.29 -0.54 4.05
CA PHE A 36 0.97 -0.15 3.55
C PHE A 36 0.10 0.39 4.69
N SER A 37 -0.49 1.57 4.49
CA SER A 37 -1.31 2.27 5.50
C SER A 37 -2.79 2.38 5.11
N SER A 38 -3.11 2.35 3.81
CA SER A 38 -4.47 2.38 3.30
C SER A 38 -4.54 1.90 1.86
N PHE A 39 -5.69 1.39 1.41
CA PHE A 39 -5.94 1.15 -0.01
C PHE A 39 -7.42 1.31 -0.36
N LYS A 40 -7.71 1.44 -1.66
CA LYS A 40 -9.05 1.31 -2.27
C LYS A 40 -8.95 0.67 -3.65
N PHE A 41 -10.00 -0.03 -4.06
CA PHE A 41 -10.18 -0.39 -5.46
C PHE A 41 -10.46 0.87 -6.30
N VAL A 42 -9.91 0.92 -7.50
CA VAL A 42 -10.13 2.01 -8.44
C VAL A 42 -11.49 1.83 -9.11
N PRO A 43 -12.39 2.81 -9.03
CA PRO A 43 -13.72 2.73 -9.63
C PRO A 43 -13.67 2.49 -11.14
N GLY A 44 -14.66 1.77 -11.66
CA GLY A 44 -14.73 1.37 -13.07
C GLY A 44 -13.77 0.25 -13.49
N THR A 45 -12.96 -0.29 -12.56
CA THR A 45 -12.01 -1.38 -12.87
C THR A 45 -12.48 -2.77 -12.48
N GLN A 46 -13.73 -2.93 -12.02
CA GLN A 46 -14.26 -4.21 -11.51
C GLN A 46 -13.32 -4.82 -10.46
N ASP A 47 -12.89 -3.99 -9.52
CA ASP A 47 -11.95 -4.32 -8.44
C ASP A 47 -10.61 -4.94 -8.89
N SER A 48 -10.24 -4.81 -10.17
CA SER A 48 -8.98 -5.36 -10.68
C SER A 48 -7.77 -4.47 -10.42
N VAL A 49 -7.97 -3.19 -10.08
CA VAL A 49 -6.91 -2.21 -9.83
C VAL A 49 -7.06 -1.60 -8.44
N ILE A 50 -5.93 -1.45 -7.74
CA ILE A 50 -5.83 -0.90 -6.39
C ILE A 50 -4.96 0.36 -6.42
N VAL A 51 -5.43 1.42 -5.76
CA VAL A 51 -4.57 2.52 -5.29
C VAL A 51 -4.26 2.29 -3.81
N ALA A 52 -2.99 2.39 -3.44
CA ALA A 52 -2.54 2.16 -2.07
C ALA A 52 -1.58 3.24 -1.59
N LEU A 53 -1.64 3.52 -0.30
CA LEU A 53 -0.71 4.35 0.43
C LEU A 53 0.27 3.48 1.20
N LYS A 54 1.52 3.95 1.27
CA LYS A 54 2.47 3.51 2.28
C LYS A 54 2.89 4.67 3.16
N SER A 55 3.06 4.42 4.44
CA SER A 55 3.66 5.36 5.38
C SER A 55 5.02 4.85 5.87
N MET A 56 5.87 5.79 6.24
CA MET A 56 7.16 5.55 6.87
C MET A 56 7.22 6.37 8.16
N GLU A 57 7.68 5.73 9.22
CA GLU A 57 8.06 6.38 10.48
C GLU A 57 9.42 5.82 10.88
N SER A 58 10.40 6.71 11.05
CA SER A 58 11.75 6.31 11.41
C SER A 58 12.23 7.17 12.57
N GLU A 59 12.43 6.53 13.72
CA GLU A 59 13.05 7.18 14.89
C GLU A 59 14.51 7.52 14.58
N GLU A 60 15.22 6.66 13.86
CA GLU A 60 16.62 6.87 13.46
C GLU A 60 16.79 8.14 12.61
N LEU A 61 15.89 8.35 11.64
CA LEU A 61 15.92 9.51 10.76
C LEU A 61 15.17 10.72 11.32
N GLN A 62 14.48 10.57 12.46
CA GLN A 62 13.57 11.58 13.01
C GLN A 62 12.61 12.12 11.95
N ALA A 63 12.06 11.21 11.13
CA ALA A 63 11.33 11.56 9.93
C ALA A 63 10.11 10.67 9.72
N GLN A 64 9.11 11.24 9.07
CA GLN A 64 7.93 10.53 8.57
C GLN A 64 7.63 10.96 7.14
N ALA A 65 7.08 10.04 6.36
CA ALA A 65 6.74 10.28 4.96
C ALA A 65 5.58 9.39 4.52
N ALA A 66 4.97 9.74 3.40
CA ALA A 66 3.92 8.95 2.76
C ALA A 66 4.20 8.80 1.27
N TYR A 67 3.71 7.70 0.71
CA TYR A 67 3.91 7.34 -0.68
C TYR A 67 2.61 6.77 -1.25
N VAL A 68 2.41 6.90 -2.56
CA VAL A 68 1.28 6.33 -3.29
C VAL A 68 1.77 5.39 -4.39
N THR A 69 1.07 4.28 -4.61
CA THR A 69 1.32 3.35 -5.71
C THR A 69 0.00 2.83 -6.26
N VAL A 70 0.01 2.36 -7.51
CA VAL A 70 -1.15 1.74 -8.16
C VAL A 70 -0.72 0.40 -8.73
N PHE A 71 -1.49 -0.64 -8.50
CA PHE A 71 -1.19 -2.00 -8.97
C PHE A 71 -2.46 -2.81 -9.20
N THR A 72 -2.37 -3.88 -10.00
CA THR A 72 -3.48 -4.81 -10.19
C THR A 72 -3.59 -5.81 -9.03
N VAL A 73 -4.75 -6.44 -8.85
CA VAL A 73 -4.94 -7.54 -7.89
C VAL A 73 -4.03 -8.75 -8.15
N ASP A 74 -3.43 -8.86 -9.33
CA ASP A 74 -2.40 -9.86 -9.64
C ASP A 74 -0.99 -9.46 -9.21
N GLY A 75 -0.81 -8.24 -8.68
CA GLY A 75 0.47 -7.71 -8.20
C GLY A 75 1.27 -6.95 -9.26
N THR A 76 0.72 -6.74 -10.46
CA THR A 76 1.38 -5.95 -11.51
C THR A 76 1.35 -4.47 -11.15
N ILE A 77 2.53 -3.86 -11.00
CA ILE A 77 2.67 -2.43 -10.72
C ILE A 77 2.26 -1.63 -11.97
N LEU A 78 1.27 -0.75 -11.83
CA LEU A 78 0.83 0.21 -12.86
C LEU A 78 1.45 1.58 -12.65
N MET A 79 1.64 1.98 -11.39
CA MET A 79 2.35 3.20 -11.00
C MET A 79 3.33 2.87 -9.88
N PRO A 80 4.64 3.12 -10.06
CA PRO A 80 5.62 2.89 -9.03
C PRO A 80 5.35 3.78 -7.82
N GLU A 81 5.87 3.36 -6.67
CA GLU A 81 5.77 4.11 -5.43
C GLU A 81 6.32 5.53 -5.60
N THR A 82 5.44 6.52 -5.44
CA THR A 82 5.72 7.95 -5.65
C THR A 82 5.55 8.68 -4.32
N PRO A 83 6.53 9.49 -3.89
CA PRO A 83 6.44 10.23 -2.63
C PRO A 83 5.31 11.27 -2.71
N LEU A 84 4.53 11.36 -1.64
CA LEU A 84 3.53 12.40 -1.46
C LEU A 84 4.18 13.61 -0.76
N PRO A 85 3.71 14.84 -1.03
CA PRO A 85 4.28 16.03 -0.43
C PRO A 85 4.00 16.10 1.08
N GLY A 86 4.98 16.65 1.81
CA GLY A 86 4.93 16.83 3.25
C GLY A 86 5.73 15.78 4.02
N ALA A 87 6.16 16.15 5.21
CA ALA A 87 6.77 15.23 6.18
C ALA A 87 5.68 14.70 7.12
N TYR A 88 4.66 14.08 6.54
CA TYR A 88 3.48 13.55 7.24
C TYR A 88 3.17 12.13 6.81
N LYS A 89 2.55 11.37 7.71
CA LYS A 89 1.89 10.10 7.36
C LYS A 89 0.49 10.40 6.83
N TYR A 90 0.18 9.87 5.66
CA TYR A 90 -1.19 9.77 5.16
C TYR A 90 -1.65 8.32 5.31
N GLU A 91 -2.70 8.13 6.11
CA GLU A 91 -3.20 6.80 6.50
C GLU A 91 -4.63 6.53 5.97
N GLY A 92 -5.11 7.40 5.07
CA GLY A 92 -6.42 7.27 4.44
C GLY A 92 -6.38 7.71 2.99
N VAL A 93 -6.89 6.85 2.10
CA VAL A 93 -7.22 7.21 0.72
C VAL A 93 -8.69 6.87 0.46
N ALA A 94 -9.39 7.79 -0.20
CA ALA A 94 -10.77 7.64 -0.60
C ALA A 94 -11.04 8.40 -1.89
N PHE A 95 -11.96 7.87 -2.66
CA PHE A 95 -12.53 8.47 -3.85
C PHE A 95 -13.75 9.29 -3.41
N MET A 96 -13.66 10.62 -3.49
CA MET A 96 -14.63 11.54 -2.86
C MET A 96 -15.86 11.87 -3.73
N HIS A 97 -15.79 11.62 -5.03
CA HIS A 97 -16.87 11.85 -5.97
C HIS A 97 -17.17 10.55 -6.71
N ASP A 98 -18.41 10.41 -7.16
CA ASP A 98 -18.86 9.26 -7.94
C ASP A 98 -18.34 9.29 -9.38
N TYR A 99 -18.33 8.12 -10.03
CA TYR A 99 -17.87 7.85 -11.39
C TYR A 99 -18.98 7.16 -12.19
#